data_AF-A0A940QHR5-F1
#
_entry.id   AF-A0A940QHR5-F1
#
_cell.length_a   1.000
_cell.length_b   1.000
_cell.length_c   1.000
_cell.angle_alpha   90.00
_cell.angle_beta   90.00
_cell.angle_gamma   90.00
#
_symmetry.space_group_name_H-M   'P 1'
#
loop_
_entity.id
_entity.type
_entity.pdbx_description
1 polymer ?
#
loop_
_entity_poly.entity_id
_entity_poly.type
_entity_poly.pdbx_seq_one_letter_code
_entity_poly.pdbx_strand_id
1 'polypeptide(L)'
;MIDLCKFGNLFLTENSVLSEESKAEMRKHQGVTFIEEDNASTCYGLGWDNVAVVEPQFDLGEEVQMKGGNSFQFTSKLYVIPKYNAVLAISETHDCRIDVGESILHMFATAMLEEKGINIYTENKVVPQELIEKFDGTYLVPSRIMNTHFFGTNLTITNDTTTGEHNASQKDLKFNGSEFVADNGDKFFFREVGEDQYFFMSHRGRTSPFAMKAKNHAPLNEIWKARIGQRYLPIDLTEQDMVSHEMMNSLTFAELPGIEGVIVASFTALAGADIYGQFEGCCIPVDDNTATGFLQTPSNGSRDLLDPYFVNINGSEHCYVGSYLFRNVDTIPEYKGETFQSEPYNPGYNSVFKITAEIKDLPEVPAGRRLIVLNKDFSMVYDSQVKGEYKPVSEGIISFI
;
A
#
# COMPACT_ATOMS: atom_id res chain seq x y z
N MET A 1 -9.87 -28.98 -5.68
CA MET A 1 -9.26 -28.56 -6.97
C MET A 1 -8.46 -29.65 -7.65
N ILE A 2 -7.59 -30.38 -6.93
CA ILE A 2 -6.80 -31.50 -7.51
C ILE A 2 -7.66 -32.48 -8.33
N ASP A 3 -8.85 -32.85 -7.83
CA ASP A 3 -9.72 -33.78 -8.55
C ASP A 3 -10.30 -33.20 -9.85
N LEU A 4 -10.56 -31.89 -9.90
CA LEU A 4 -10.95 -31.21 -11.15
C LEU A 4 -9.78 -31.20 -12.15
N CYS A 5 -8.54 -31.00 -11.68
CA CYS A 5 -7.37 -31.11 -12.54
C CYS A 5 -7.19 -32.53 -13.08
N LYS A 6 -7.37 -33.56 -12.24
CA LYS A 6 -7.34 -34.97 -12.69
C LYS A 6 -8.44 -35.27 -13.71
N PHE A 7 -9.65 -34.75 -13.50
CA PHE A 7 -10.76 -34.87 -14.44
C PHE A 7 -10.44 -34.18 -15.78
N GLY A 8 -9.98 -32.93 -15.75
CA GLY A 8 -9.59 -32.22 -16.96
C GLY A 8 -8.45 -32.91 -17.71
N ASN A 9 -7.54 -33.59 -17.00
CA ASN A 9 -6.43 -34.33 -17.62
C ASN A 9 -6.91 -35.51 -18.47
N LEU A 10 -8.11 -36.04 -18.23
CA LEU A 10 -8.74 -37.04 -19.09
C LEU A 10 -8.97 -36.51 -20.51
N PHE A 11 -9.07 -35.20 -20.70
CA PHE A 11 -9.27 -34.57 -22.00
C PHE A 11 -7.96 -34.29 -22.76
N LEU A 12 -6.81 -34.41 -22.08
CA LEU A 12 -5.47 -34.22 -22.66
C LEU A 12 -4.74 -35.53 -22.96
N THR A 13 -5.18 -36.63 -22.36
CA THR A 13 -4.49 -37.93 -22.41
C THR A 13 -5.44 -39.05 -22.79
N GLU A 14 -4.95 -40.03 -23.56
CA GLU A 14 -5.70 -41.28 -23.79
C GLU A 14 -5.98 -41.97 -22.45
N ASN A 15 -7.21 -42.47 -22.29
CA ASN A 15 -7.63 -43.15 -21.07
C ASN A 15 -8.81 -44.09 -21.31
N SER A 16 -9.11 -44.94 -20.33
CA SER A 16 -10.20 -45.93 -20.42
C SER A 16 -11.58 -45.40 -20.04
N VAL A 17 -11.69 -44.13 -19.62
CA VAL A 17 -12.96 -43.54 -19.12
C VAL A 17 -13.68 -42.80 -20.24
N LEU A 18 -12.95 -41.99 -21.01
CA LEU A 18 -13.49 -41.22 -22.15
C LEU A 18 -12.71 -41.61 -23.42
N SER A 19 -13.43 -42.12 -24.41
CA SER A 19 -12.85 -42.39 -25.74
C SER A 19 -12.51 -41.10 -26.47
N GLU A 20 -11.59 -41.14 -27.42
CA GLU A 20 -11.23 -39.96 -28.23
C GLU A 20 -12.41 -39.42 -29.04
N GLU A 21 -13.28 -40.31 -29.54
CA GLU A 21 -14.52 -39.92 -30.23
C GLU A 21 -15.47 -39.17 -29.29
N SER A 22 -15.56 -39.61 -28.03
CA SER A 22 -16.39 -38.94 -27.02
C SER A 22 -15.85 -37.55 -26.72
N LYS A 23 -14.53 -37.42 -26.55
CA LYS A 23 -13.88 -36.12 -26.32
C LYS A 23 -14.08 -35.18 -27.50
N ALA A 24 -13.93 -35.68 -28.73
CA ALA A 24 -14.15 -34.89 -29.95
C ALA A 24 -15.61 -34.43 -30.07
N GLU A 25 -16.58 -35.28 -29.74
CA GLU A 25 -17.99 -34.89 -29.73
C GLU A 25 -18.28 -33.81 -28.68
N MET A 26 -17.70 -33.94 -27.49
CA MET A 26 -17.86 -32.95 -26.41
C MET A 26 -17.27 -31.58 -26.76
N ARG A 27 -16.23 -31.53 -27.61
CA ARG A 27 -15.58 -30.30 -28.10
C ARG A 27 -16.28 -29.62 -29.27
N LYS A 28 -17.34 -30.20 -29.85
CA LYS A 28 -18.08 -29.54 -30.94
C LYS A 28 -18.85 -28.33 -30.40
N HIS A 29 -18.99 -27.31 -31.23
CA HIS A 29 -19.92 -26.21 -31.00
C HIS A 29 -21.36 -26.75 -31.10
N GLN A 30 -22.05 -26.78 -29.97
CA GLN A 30 -23.45 -27.20 -29.82
C GLN A 30 -24.37 -26.02 -29.46
N GLY A 31 -23.77 -24.90 -29.06
CA GLY A 31 -24.47 -23.70 -28.70
C GLY A 31 -25.18 -23.03 -29.87
N VAL A 32 -26.33 -22.41 -29.60
CA VAL A 32 -27.13 -21.69 -30.59
C VAL A 32 -27.58 -20.36 -30.03
N THR A 33 -27.73 -19.37 -30.90
CA THR A 33 -28.28 -18.06 -30.54
C THR A 33 -29.11 -17.51 -31.68
N PHE A 34 -30.06 -16.65 -31.35
CA PHE A 34 -30.88 -15.90 -32.31
C PHE A 34 -30.45 -14.42 -32.40
N ILE A 35 -29.45 -14.01 -31.62
CA ILE A 35 -28.89 -12.66 -31.57
C ILE A 35 -27.63 -12.65 -32.43
N GLU A 36 -27.54 -11.73 -33.40
CA GLU A 36 -26.45 -11.71 -34.39
C GLU A 36 -25.08 -11.42 -33.75
N GLU A 37 -25.06 -10.57 -32.73
CA GLU A 37 -23.85 -10.17 -32.01
C GLU A 37 -23.39 -11.18 -30.95
N ASP A 38 -24.20 -12.19 -30.62
CA ASP A 38 -23.88 -13.17 -29.59
C ASP A 38 -22.89 -14.23 -30.12
N ASN A 39 -21.62 -14.00 -29.86
CA ASN A 39 -20.54 -14.91 -30.18
C ASN A 39 -20.13 -15.82 -29.00
N ALA A 40 -20.81 -15.71 -27.86
CA ALA A 40 -20.50 -16.49 -26.67
C ALA A 40 -21.35 -17.77 -26.61
N SER A 41 -22.67 -17.64 -26.82
CA SER A 41 -23.60 -18.77 -26.70
C SER A 41 -23.43 -19.81 -27.81
N THR A 42 -22.74 -19.49 -28.90
CA THR A 42 -22.41 -20.47 -29.95
C THR A 42 -21.22 -21.36 -29.60
N CYS A 43 -20.49 -21.03 -28.53
CA CYS A 43 -19.28 -21.75 -28.10
C CYS A 43 -19.54 -22.85 -27.06
N TYR A 44 -20.79 -23.07 -26.62
CA TYR A 44 -21.11 -24.20 -25.72
C TYR A 44 -20.81 -25.54 -26.40
N GLY A 45 -20.29 -26.48 -25.61
CA GLY A 45 -20.12 -27.89 -25.99
C GLY A 45 -20.92 -28.82 -25.10
N LEU A 46 -20.77 -30.13 -25.27
CA LEU A 46 -21.45 -31.09 -24.40
C LEU A 46 -20.76 -31.13 -23.03
N GLY A 47 -21.37 -30.47 -22.05
CA GLY A 47 -20.83 -30.37 -20.70
C GLY A 47 -19.71 -29.34 -20.54
N TRP A 48 -19.51 -28.44 -21.52
CA TRP A 48 -18.56 -27.35 -21.49
C TRP A 48 -19.26 -26.03 -21.75
N ASP A 49 -18.86 -24.97 -21.04
CA ASP A 49 -19.43 -23.63 -21.26
C ASP A 49 -18.80 -22.95 -22.46
N ASN A 50 -17.55 -23.30 -22.78
CA ASN A 50 -16.86 -22.86 -23.98
C ASN A 50 -15.88 -23.96 -24.45
N VAL A 51 -15.87 -24.30 -25.73
CA VAL A 51 -14.94 -25.28 -26.35
C VAL A 51 -13.85 -24.66 -27.23
N ALA A 52 -13.92 -23.34 -27.41
CA ALA A 52 -13.01 -22.54 -28.22
C ALA A 52 -12.74 -21.21 -27.50
N VAL A 53 -12.21 -21.30 -26.27
CA VAL A 53 -11.89 -20.11 -25.48
C VAL A 53 -10.83 -19.28 -26.21
N VAL A 54 -11.13 -18.00 -26.41
CA VAL A 54 -10.19 -17.00 -26.90
C VAL A 54 -10.07 -15.91 -25.85
N GLU A 55 -8.85 -15.67 -25.38
CA GLU A 55 -8.55 -14.63 -24.41
C GLU A 55 -7.61 -13.61 -25.07
N PRO A 56 -8.00 -12.34 -25.22
CA PRO A 56 -7.20 -11.36 -25.95
C PRO A 56 -5.78 -11.20 -25.41
N GLN A 57 -5.61 -11.34 -24.10
CA GLN A 57 -4.35 -11.12 -23.39
C GLN A 57 -3.41 -12.34 -23.41
N PHE A 58 -3.92 -13.54 -23.72
CA PHE A 58 -3.18 -14.80 -23.56
C PHE A 58 -3.26 -15.69 -24.80
N ASP A 59 -2.11 -16.16 -25.26
CA ASP A 59 -2.00 -17.17 -26.29
C ASP A 59 -2.19 -18.57 -25.66
N LEU A 60 -3.44 -19.01 -25.56
CA LEU A 60 -3.80 -20.33 -25.04
C LEU A 60 -3.82 -21.43 -26.12
N GLY A 61 -3.75 -21.05 -27.39
CA GLY A 61 -3.92 -21.95 -28.54
C GLY A 61 -5.38 -22.27 -28.88
N GLU A 62 -5.57 -23.26 -29.75
CA GLU A 62 -6.89 -23.71 -30.21
C GLU A 62 -7.49 -24.79 -29.29
N GLU A 63 -8.80 -25.04 -29.41
CA GLU A 63 -9.54 -26.10 -28.72
C GLU A 63 -9.50 -26.06 -27.18
N VAL A 64 -9.27 -24.87 -26.63
CA VAL A 64 -9.29 -24.64 -25.19
C VAL A 64 -10.72 -24.76 -24.67
N GLN A 65 -10.93 -25.68 -23.73
CA GLN A 65 -12.23 -25.88 -23.09
C GLN A 65 -12.28 -25.18 -21.73
N MET A 66 -13.42 -24.58 -21.42
CA MET A 66 -13.69 -23.97 -20.12
C MET A 66 -15.05 -24.38 -19.58
N LYS A 67 -15.07 -24.65 -18.27
CA LYS A 67 -16.30 -24.81 -17.48
C LYS A 67 -16.28 -23.86 -16.31
N GLY A 68 -17.34 -23.07 -16.20
CA GLY A 68 -17.68 -22.29 -15.02
C GLY A 68 -18.52 -23.09 -14.04
N GLY A 69 -18.38 -22.73 -12.77
CA GLY A 69 -19.22 -23.18 -11.67
C GLY A 69 -19.59 -21.98 -10.80
N ASN A 70 -20.86 -21.90 -10.40
CA ASN A 70 -21.33 -20.84 -9.51
C ASN A 70 -22.32 -21.42 -8.50
N SER A 71 -22.21 -20.98 -7.26
CA SER A 71 -23.13 -21.28 -6.16
C SER A 71 -23.43 -20.01 -5.37
N PHE A 72 -24.18 -20.09 -4.27
CA PHE A 72 -24.42 -18.90 -3.43
C PHE A 72 -23.16 -18.31 -2.80
N GLN A 73 -22.10 -19.12 -2.64
CA GLN A 73 -20.92 -18.74 -1.85
C GLN A 73 -19.61 -18.82 -2.63
N PHE A 74 -19.61 -19.48 -3.79
CA PHE A 74 -18.40 -19.80 -4.53
C PHE A 74 -18.57 -19.59 -6.04
N THR A 75 -17.52 -19.02 -6.64
CA THR A 75 -17.29 -19.00 -8.09
C THR A 75 -16.10 -19.92 -8.38
N SER A 76 -16.19 -20.78 -9.40
CA SER A 76 -15.11 -21.68 -9.82
C SER A 76 -14.93 -21.67 -11.34
N LYS A 77 -13.71 -21.94 -11.80
CA LYS A 77 -13.42 -22.22 -13.22
C LYS A 77 -12.49 -23.42 -13.38
N LEU A 78 -12.71 -24.17 -14.46
CA LEU A 78 -11.84 -25.23 -14.97
C LEU A 78 -11.47 -24.89 -16.42
N TYR A 79 -10.18 -24.91 -16.74
CA TYR A 79 -9.65 -24.78 -18.09
C TYR A 79 -8.88 -26.05 -18.47
N VAL A 80 -9.03 -26.49 -19.71
CA VAL A 80 -8.19 -27.52 -20.35
C VAL A 80 -7.53 -26.87 -21.56
N ILE A 81 -6.20 -26.81 -21.55
CA ILE A 81 -5.38 -26.07 -22.52
C ILE A 81 -4.46 -27.04 -23.26
N PRO A 82 -4.88 -27.58 -24.43
CA PRO A 82 -4.13 -28.60 -25.15
C PRO A 82 -2.73 -28.17 -25.56
N LYS A 83 -2.57 -26.94 -26.05
CA LYS A 83 -1.29 -26.38 -26.52
C LYS A 83 -0.14 -26.55 -25.52
N TYR A 84 -0.43 -26.41 -24.22
CA TYR A 84 0.57 -26.51 -23.15
C TYR A 84 0.44 -27.78 -22.32
N ASN A 85 -0.45 -28.70 -22.71
CA ASN A 85 -0.80 -29.88 -21.92
C ASN A 85 -1.11 -29.53 -20.46
N ALA A 86 -1.96 -28.51 -20.26
CA ALA A 86 -2.23 -27.92 -18.94
C ALA A 86 -3.72 -27.99 -18.58
N VAL A 87 -3.98 -28.18 -17.28
CA VAL A 87 -5.33 -28.12 -16.70
C VAL A 87 -5.30 -27.19 -15.51
N LEU A 88 -6.16 -26.18 -15.53
CA LEU A 88 -6.21 -25.15 -14.50
C LEU A 88 -7.55 -25.23 -13.77
N ALA A 89 -7.56 -25.24 -12.45
CA ALA A 89 -8.79 -25.15 -11.66
C ALA A 89 -8.63 -24.16 -10.49
N ILE A 90 -9.55 -23.20 -10.38
CA ILE A 90 -9.59 -22.21 -9.29
C ILE A 90 -11.02 -22.07 -8.75
N SER A 91 -11.13 -21.70 -7.47
CA SER A 91 -12.38 -21.36 -6.82
C SER A 91 -12.09 -20.27 -5.80
N GLU A 92 -12.97 -19.29 -5.74
CA GLU A 92 -13.00 -18.31 -4.68
C GLU A 92 -14.24 -18.52 -3.80
N THR A 93 -14.23 -17.94 -2.62
CA THR A 93 -15.44 -17.50 -1.92
C THR A 93 -15.77 -16.08 -2.36
N HIS A 94 -17.05 -15.72 -2.46
CA HIS A 94 -17.47 -14.40 -2.99
C HIS A 94 -16.96 -13.19 -2.19
N ASP A 95 -16.51 -13.38 -0.94
CA ASP A 95 -15.89 -12.34 -0.13
C ASP A 95 -14.47 -11.96 -0.59
N CYS A 96 -13.80 -12.82 -1.36
CA CYS A 96 -12.53 -12.51 -2.01
C CYS A 96 -12.67 -11.45 -3.11
N ARG A 97 -13.82 -11.43 -3.81
CA ARG A 97 -14.14 -10.47 -4.87
C ARG A 97 -13.12 -10.45 -6.00
N ILE A 98 -12.68 -11.62 -6.46
CA ILE A 98 -11.71 -11.74 -7.57
C ILE A 98 -12.39 -12.21 -8.86
N ASP A 99 -11.90 -11.78 -10.02
CA ASP A 99 -12.23 -12.45 -11.27
C ASP A 99 -11.41 -13.74 -11.35
N VAL A 100 -12.07 -14.87 -11.13
CA VAL A 100 -11.43 -16.20 -11.15
C VAL A 100 -10.84 -16.58 -12.51
N GLY A 101 -11.40 -16.09 -13.62
CA GLY A 101 -10.87 -16.37 -14.96
C GLY A 101 -9.59 -15.62 -15.24
N GLU A 102 -9.59 -14.32 -14.98
CA GLU A 102 -8.41 -13.50 -15.12
C GLU A 102 -7.31 -14.01 -14.17
N SER A 103 -7.64 -14.18 -12.89
CA SER A 103 -6.68 -14.60 -11.86
C SER A 103 -5.96 -15.90 -12.19
N ILE A 104 -6.68 -16.94 -12.62
CA ILE A 104 -6.06 -18.24 -12.93
C ILE A 104 -5.18 -18.19 -14.18
N LEU A 105 -5.55 -17.40 -15.18
CA LEU A 105 -4.77 -17.24 -16.40
C LEU A 105 -3.49 -16.43 -16.15
N HIS A 106 -3.54 -15.39 -15.33
CA HIS A 106 -2.33 -14.68 -14.88
C HIS A 106 -1.41 -15.61 -14.08
N MET A 107 -1.93 -16.37 -13.12
CA MET A 107 -1.13 -17.36 -12.37
C MET A 107 -0.49 -18.38 -13.30
N PHE A 108 -1.23 -18.88 -14.29
CA PHE A 108 -0.70 -19.81 -15.29
C PHE A 108 0.37 -19.17 -16.17
N ALA A 109 0.16 -17.95 -16.63
CA ALA A 109 1.14 -17.22 -17.44
C ALA A 109 2.45 -17.00 -16.68
N THR A 110 2.37 -16.59 -15.41
CA THR A 110 3.53 -16.45 -14.52
C THR A 110 4.25 -17.79 -14.35
N ALA A 111 3.53 -18.87 -14.05
CA ALA A 111 4.13 -20.19 -13.89
C ALA A 111 4.79 -20.71 -15.18
N MET A 112 4.17 -20.49 -16.35
CA MET A 112 4.75 -20.86 -17.64
C MET A 112 6.03 -20.08 -17.94
N LEU A 113 6.07 -18.81 -17.55
CA LEU A 113 7.24 -17.97 -17.76
C LEU A 113 8.37 -18.34 -16.78
N GLU A 114 8.09 -18.44 -15.49
CA GLU A 114 9.10 -18.69 -14.46
C GLU A 114 9.67 -20.11 -14.50
N GLU A 115 8.81 -21.12 -14.69
CA GLU A 115 9.23 -22.53 -14.64
C GLU A 115 9.64 -23.08 -16.01
N LYS A 116 9.10 -22.51 -17.10
CA LYS A 116 9.34 -23.03 -18.46
C LYS A 116 9.96 -22.03 -19.41
N GLY A 117 10.13 -20.76 -19.04
CA GLY A 117 10.64 -19.72 -19.92
C GLY A 117 9.70 -19.37 -21.09
N ILE A 118 8.40 -19.71 -20.98
CA ILE A 118 7.41 -19.50 -22.05
C ILE A 118 6.53 -18.31 -21.67
N ASN A 119 6.68 -17.20 -22.39
CA ASN A 119 5.74 -16.08 -22.31
C ASN A 119 4.48 -16.39 -23.13
N ILE A 120 3.33 -16.44 -22.47
CA ILE A 120 2.04 -16.65 -23.14
C ILE A 120 1.20 -15.37 -23.24
N TYR A 121 1.70 -14.23 -22.76
CA TYR A 121 1.04 -12.96 -23.02
C TYR A 121 1.17 -12.59 -24.50
N THR A 122 0.10 -12.11 -25.11
CA THR A 122 0.05 -11.73 -26.53
C THR A 122 0.69 -10.38 -26.79
N GLU A 123 0.45 -9.42 -25.89
CA GLU A 123 0.91 -8.03 -26.04
C GLU A 123 2.04 -7.68 -25.07
N ASN A 124 2.01 -8.24 -23.86
CA ASN A 124 2.97 -7.91 -22.80
C ASN A 124 4.30 -8.65 -23.00
N LYS A 125 5.39 -7.94 -22.74
CA LYS A 125 6.75 -8.49 -22.84
C LYS A 125 7.30 -8.82 -21.47
N VAL A 126 8.17 -9.83 -21.43
CA VAL A 126 8.93 -10.17 -20.22
C VAL A 126 9.77 -8.98 -19.81
N VAL A 127 9.74 -8.63 -18.53
CA VAL A 127 10.59 -7.59 -17.96
C VAL A 127 12.03 -8.11 -18.02
N PRO A 128 12.98 -7.39 -18.65
CA PRO A 128 14.36 -7.83 -18.71
C PRO A 128 14.98 -7.95 -17.31
N GLN A 129 15.72 -9.03 -17.07
CA GLN A 129 16.38 -9.27 -15.77
C GLN A 129 17.29 -8.10 -15.37
N GLU A 130 18.02 -7.51 -16.33
CA GLU A 130 18.85 -6.33 -16.09
C GLU A 130 18.06 -5.12 -15.57
N LEU A 131 16.79 -4.97 -15.98
CA LEU A 131 15.90 -3.91 -15.48
C LEU A 131 15.53 -4.19 -14.02
N ILE A 132 15.20 -5.44 -13.70
CA ILE A 132 14.85 -5.87 -12.34
C ILE A 132 16.04 -5.68 -11.41
N GLU A 133 17.22 -6.23 -11.74
CA GLU A 133 18.43 -6.10 -10.91
C GLU A 133 18.80 -4.63 -10.63
N LYS A 134 18.50 -3.76 -11.58
CA LYS A 134 18.82 -2.34 -11.49
C LYS A 134 17.79 -1.54 -10.69
N PHE A 135 16.51 -1.81 -10.88
CA PHE A 135 15.43 -0.97 -10.37
C PHE A 135 14.56 -1.64 -9.32
N ASP A 136 14.82 -2.89 -8.97
CA ASP A 136 14.15 -3.50 -7.82
C ASP A 136 14.64 -2.89 -6.50
N GLY A 137 13.71 -2.65 -5.58
CA GLY A 137 13.97 -2.18 -4.23
C GLY A 137 12.98 -1.12 -3.74
N THR A 138 13.43 -0.39 -2.72
CA THR A 138 12.64 0.62 -2.03
C THR A 138 12.76 1.98 -2.70
N TYR A 139 11.62 2.63 -2.93
CA TYR A 139 11.48 3.97 -3.48
C TYR A 139 10.75 4.86 -2.47
N LEU A 140 11.17 6.11 -2.40
CA LEU A 140 10.71 7.04 -1.38
C LEU A 140 10.05 8.25 -2.03
N VAL A 141 8.95 8.66 -1.40
CA VAL A 141 8.31 9.97 -1.59
C VAL A 141 7.99 10.52 -0.20
N PRO A 142 7.85 11.84 -0.03
CA PRO A 142 7.23 12.39 1.16
C PRO A 142 5.89 11.69 1.39
N SER A 143 5.66 11.23 2.62
CA SER A 143 4.49 10.44 3.08
C SER A 143 4.47 8.94 2.81
N ARG A 144 5.32 8.36 1.95
CA ARG A 144 5.23 6.93 1.60
C ARG A 144 6.57 6.26 1.36
N ILE A 145 6.69 5.05 1.86
CA ILE A 145 7.74 4.08 1.52
C ILE A 145 7.11 3.14 0.49
N MET A 146 7.71 3.05 -0.69
CA MET A 146 7.20 2.25 -1.80
C MET A 146 8.15 1.10 -2.10
N ASN A 147 7.64 -0.10 -2.40
CA ASN A 147 8.46 -1.24 -2.81
C ASN A 147 7.99 -1.77 -4.16
N THR A 148 8.97 -2.06 -5.04
CA THR A 148 8.72 -2.69 -6.33
C THR A 148 8.61 -4.20 -6.19
N HIS A 149 7.72 -4.79 -6.98
CA HIS A 149 7.56 -6.23 -7.08
C HIS A 149 7.38 -6.61 -8.54
N PHE A 150 8.43 -7.15 -9.16
CA PHE A 150 8.41 -7.57 -10.56
C PHE A 150 7.98 -9.04 -10.68
N PHE A 151 7.02 -9.31 -11.56
CA PHE A 151 6.49 -10.65 -11.81
C PHE A 151 6.36 -10.89 -13.31
N GLY A 152 7.34 -11.56 -13.90
CA GLY A 152 7.29 -11.93 -15.32
C GLY A 152 7.19 -10.72 -16.26
N THR A 153 5.96 -10.37 -16.67
CA THR A 153 5.67 -9.23 -17.55
C THR A 153 5.14 -8.00 -16.81
N ASN A 154 5.01 -8.06 -15.49
CA ASN A 154 4.25 -7.09 -14.70
C ASN A 154 5.07 -6.49 -13.57
N LEU A 155 4.64 -5.31 -13.11
CA LEU A 155 5.15 -4.61 -11.93
C LEU A 155 3.99 -4.27 -11.01
N THR A 156 4.11 -4.64 -9.74
CA THR A 156 3.25 -4.17 -8.66
C THR A 156 4.07 -3.27 -7.74
N ILE A 157 3.46 -2.18 -7.27
CA ILE A 157 4.07 -1.29 -6.29
C ILE A 157 3.24 -1.35 -5.01
N THR A 158 3.87 -1.61 -3.87
CA THR A 158 3.24 -1.47 -2.56
C THR A 158 3.64 -0.15 -1.92
N ASN A 159 2.76 0.43 -1.12
CA ASN A 159 3.13 1.35 -0.06
C ASN A 159 3.21 0.53 1.23
N ASP A 160 4.32 0.68 1.92
CA ASP A 160 4.60 0.01 3.16
C ASP A 160 4.75 1.06 4.27
N THR A 161 4.48 0.66 5.51
CA THR A 161 4.72 1.50 6.68
C THR A 161 5.78 0.90 7.59
N THR A 162 6.41 1.72 8.43
CA THR A 162 7.33 1.22 9.47
C THR A 162 6.64 0.38 10.55
N THR A 163 5.31 0.39 10.60
CA THR A 163 4.49 -0.43 11.50
C THR A 163 4.12 -1.80 10.89
N GLY A 164 4.52 -2.08 9.65
CA GLY A 164 4.31 -3.37 8.97
C GLY A 164 3.00 -3.46 8.18
N GLU A 165 2.34 -2.34 7.90
CA GLU A 165 1.21 -2.33 6.96
C GLU A 165 1.73 -2.35 5.52
N HIS A 166 1.02 -3.07 4.65
CA HIS A 166 1.36 -3.21 3.25
C HIS A 166 0.10 -3.06 2.40
N ASN A 167 0.07 -2.08 1.50
CA ASN A 167 -1.02 -1.90 0.57
C ASN A 167 -0.50 -1.72 -0.86
N ALA A 168 -1.02 -2.47 -1.82
CA ALA A 168 -0.68 -2.25 -3.22
C ALA A 168 -1.24 -0.90 -3.71
N SER A 169 -0.35 0.01 -4.10
CA SER A 169 -0.69 1.33 -4.61
C SER A 169 -0.82 1.35 -6.12
N GLN A 170 -0.07 0.50 -6.82
CA GLN A 170 -0.24 0.20 -8.24
C GLN A 170 -0.20 -1.31 -8.41
N LYS A 171 -1.19 -1.88 -9.11
CA LYS A 171 -1.28 -3.32 -9.35
C LYS A 171 -1.16 -3.58 -10.84
N ASP A 172 -0.53 -4.69 -11.16
CA ASP A 172 -0.55 -5.28 -12.49
C ASP A 172 -0.13 -4.31 -13.62
N LEU A 173 0.90 -3.49 -13.38
CA LEU A 173 1.40 -2.60 -14.43
C LEU A 173 2.09 -3.44 -15.51
N LYS A 174 1.59 -3.37 -16.75
CA LYS A 174 1.97 -4.27 -17.85
C LYS A 174 3.14 -3.73 -18.65
N PHE A 175 4.22 -4.51 -18.76
CA PHE A 175 5.40 -4.08 -19.51
C PHE A 175 5.21 -4.26 -21.02
N ASN A 176 5.31 -3.18 -21.79
CA ASN A 176 5.16 -3.19 -23.25
C ASN A 176 6.49 -3.38 -24.02
N GLY A 177 7.61 -3.53 -23.31
CA GLY A 177 8.96 -3.55 -23.88
C GLY A 177 9.78 -2.29 -23.67
N SER A 178 9.15 -1.21 -23.22
CA SER A 178 9.84 0.06 -22.91
C SER A 178 9.41 0.66 -21.57
N GLU A 179 8.14 0.53 -21.23
CA GLU A 179 7.52 1.12 -20.05
C GLU A 179 6.41 0.19 -19.54
N PHE A 180 5.99 0.43 -18.31
CA PHE A 180 4.85 -0.24 -17.67
C PHE A 180 3.59 0.59 -17.88
N VAL A 181 2.48 -0.06 -18.21
CA VAL A 181 1.21 0.60 -18.53
C VAL A 181 0.13 0.09 -17.58
N ALA A 182 -0.57 1.02 -16.92
CA ALA A 182 -1.75 0.72 -16.11
C ALA A 182 -3.00 0.61 -17.00
N ASP A 183 -4.06 -0.03 -16.50
CA ASP A 183 -5.33 -0.18 -17.23
C ASP A 183 -5.99 1.15 -17.59
N ASN A 184 -5.74 2.20 -16.80
CA ASN A 184 -6.24 3.56 -17.08
C ASN A 184 -5.42 4.32 -18.15
N GLY A 185 -4.37 3.68 -18.70
CA GLY A 185 -3.46 4.24 -19.70
C GLY A 185 -2.30 5.07 -19.14
N ASP A 186 -2.20 5.20 -17.81
CA ASP A 186 -1.03 5.83 -17.18
C ASP A 186 0.22 4.97 -17.41
N LYS A 187 1.35 5.65 -17.61
CA LYS A 187 2.61 4.99 -17.94
C LYS A 187 3.62 5.21 -16.84
N PHE A 188 4.39 4.19 -16.56
CA PHE A 188 5.40 4.17 -15.51
C PHE A 188 6.70 3.61 -16.06
N PHE A 189 7.82 4.19 -15.66
CA PHE A 189 9.13 3.73 -16.11
C PHE A 189 10.21 4.18 -15.14
N PHE A 190 11.40 3.60 -15.26
CA PHE A 190 12.54 3.97 -14.41
C PHE A 190 13.60 4.71 -15.21
N ARG A 191 14.31 5.64 -14.57
CA ARG A 191 15.50 6.28 -15.15
C ARG A 191 16.55 6.54 -14.09
N GLU A 192 17.79 6.56 -14.54
CA GLU A 192 18.89 7.14 -13.79
C GLU A 192 19.08 8.59 -14.19
N VAL A 193 19.27 9.46 -13.21
CA VAL A 193 19.60 10.87 -13.43
C VAL A 193 20.72 11.22 -12.46
N GLY A 194 21.92 11.40 -13.00
CA GLY A 194 23.12 11.51 -12.17
C GLY A 194 23.43 10.19 -11.47
N GLU A 195 23.61 10.23 -10.16
CA GLU A 195 23.87 9.05 -9.32
C GLU A 195 22.59 8.43 -8.74
N ASP A 196 21.44 9.04 -8.99
CA ASP A 196 20.16 8.64 -8.40
C ASP A 196 19.27 7.93 -9.41
N GLN A 197 18.40 7.05 -8.89
CA GLN A 197 17.45 6.29 -9.68
C GLN A 197 16.03 6.72 -9.31
N TYR A 198 15.16 6.85 -10.30
CA TYR A 198 13.83 7.39 -10.13
C TYR A 198 12.79 6.51 -10.79
N PHE A 199 11.64 6.39 -10.14
CA PHE A 199 10.41 5.85 -10.70
C PHE A 199 9.58 7.03 -11.21
N PHE A 200 9.31 7.05 -12.51
CA PHE A 200 8.55 8.09 -13.20
C PHE A 200 7.11 7.66 -13.45
N MET A 201 6.24 8.66 -13.53
CA MET A 201 4.85 8.50 -13.97
C MET A 201 4.54 9.53 -15.06
N SER A 202 3.86 9.07 -16.10
CA SER A 202 3.22 9.88 -17.12
C SER A 202 1.71 9.78 -16.99
N HIS A 203 1.08 10.87 -16.57
CA HIS A 203 -0.37 10.97 -16.39
C HIS A 203 -0.89 12.17 -17.19
N ARG A 204 -1.91 11.95 -18.03
CA ARG A 204 -2.55 12.99 -18.86
C ARG A 204 -1.55 13.88 -19.61
N GLY A 205 -0.53 13.27 -20.22
CA GLY A 205 0.49 13.96 -21.02
C GLY A 205 1.55 14.73 -20.20
N ARG A 206 1.54 14.62 -18.87
CA ARG A 206 2.58 15.19 -18.00
C ARG A 206 3.43 14.07 -17.42
N THR A 207 4.74 14.24 -17.49
CA THR A 207 5.72 13.26 -17.02
C THR A 207 6.57 13.88 -15.93
N SER A 208 6.66 13.21 -14.79
CA SER A 208 7.48 13.65 -13.66
C SER A 208 8.05 12.45 -12.92
N PRO A 209 9.23 12.60 -12.26
CA PRO A 209 9.69 11.60 -11.32
C PRO A 209 8.69 11.55 -10.17
N PHE A 210 8.12 10.37 -9.95
CA PHE A 210 7.16 10.12 -8.90
C PHE A 210 7.86 9.81 -7.58
N ALA A 211 8.89 8.95 -7.61
CA ALA A 211 9.64 8.52 -6.43
C ALA A 211 11.14 8.37 -6.74
N MET A 212 11.97 8.45 -5.70
CA MET A 212 13.43 8.28 -5.77
C MET A 212 13.82 6.98 -5.06
N LYS A 213 14.70 6.17 -5.66
CA LYS A 213 15.18 4.93 -5.04
C LYS A 213 16.01 5.26 -3.79
N ALA A 214 15.74 4.54 -2.72
CA ALA A 214 16.51 4.64 -1.49
C ALA A 214 17.93 4.11 -1.69
N LYS A 215 18.90 4.70 -0.99
CA LYS A 215 20.29 4.24 -0.95
C LYS A 215 20.81 4.33 0.47
N ASN A 216 21.86 3.56 0.76
CA ASN A 216 22.51 3.63 2.07
C ASN A 216 23.19 4.98 2.26
N HIS A 217 23.15 5.47 3.50
CA HIS A 217 23.82 6.65 3.99
C HIS A 217 24.77 6.28 5.14
N ALA A 218 25.42 7.28 5.75
CA ALA A 218 26.27 7.04 6.90
C ALA A 218 25.46 6.36 8.03
N PRO A 219 26.01 5.33 8.71
CA PRO A 219 25.33 4.67 9.81
C PRO A 219 24.90 5.65 10.90
N LEU A 220 23.76 5.39 11.55
CA LEU A 220 23.29 6.20 12.66
C LEU A 220 24.30 6.17 13.82
N ASN A 221 24.58 7.33 14.40
CA ASN A 221 25.35 7.41 15.64
C ASN A 221 24.49 7.02 16.85
N GLU A 222 25.12 6.86 18.01
CA GLU A 222 24.43 6.40 19.24
C GLU A 222 23.35 7.38 19.73
N ILE A 223 23.47 8.67 19.42
CA ILE A 223 22.47 9.69 19.79
C ILE A 223 21.19 9.46 18.98
N TRP A 224 21.31 9.30 17.66
CA TRP A 224 20.16 8.99 16.79
C TRP A 224 19.55 7.63 17.10
N LYS A 225 20.36 6.60 17.36
CA LYS A 225 19.87 5.28 17.78
C LYS A 225 19.04 5.36 19.06
N ALA A 226 19.42 6.20 20.02
CA ALA A 226 18.67 6.37 21.26
C ALA A 226 17.28 7.02 21.07
N ARG A 227 17.07 7.73 19.95
CA ARG A 227 15.78 8.34 19.59
C ARG A 227 14.84 7.38 18.86
N ILE A 228 15.35 6.27 18.32
CA ILE A 228 14.53 5.27 17.64
C ILE A 228 13.53 4.65 18.62
N GLY A 229 12.26 4.58 18.21
CA GLY A 229 11.15 4.08 19.02
C GLY A 229 10.65 5.05 20.10
N GLN A 230 11.32 6.18 20.33
CA GLN A 230 10.82 7.22 21.23
C GLN A 230 9.61 7.91 20.62
N ARG A 231 8.62 8.23 21.47
CA ARG A 231 7.40 8.93 21.07
C ARG A 231 7.41 10.37 21.59
N TYR A 232 6.97 11.30 20.76
CA TYR A 232 6.92 12.72 21.08
C TYR A 232 5.54 13.30 20.76
N LEU A 233 5.11 14.31 21.52
CA LEU A 233 3.83 15.00 21.35
C LEU A 233 4.04 16.48 21.04
N PRO A 234 3.22 17.09 20.18
CA PRO A 234 3.29 18.52 19.91
C PRO A 234 2.87 19.32 21.15
N ILE A 235 3.58 20.41 21.44
CA ILE A 235 3.36 21.24 22.64
C ILE A 235 3.21 22.74 22.34
N ASP A 236 3.25 23.15 21.07
CA ASP A 236 3.14 24.57 20.65
C ASP A 236 2.08 24.79 19.58
N LEU A 237 1.06 23.93 19.55
CA LEU A 237 -0.12 24.11 18.71
C LEU A 237 -0.83 25.42 19.07
N THR A 238 -1.39 26.06 18.05
CA THR A 238 -2.34 27.15 18.20
C THR A 238 -3.76 26.63 18.03
N GLU A 239 -4.75 27.40 18.47
CA GLU A 239 -6.14 27.04 18.27
C GLU A 239 -6.51 27.01 16.77
N GLN A 240 -5.74 27.62 15.87
CA GLN A 240 -6.00 27.61 14.42
C GLN A 240 -5.37 26.42 13.69
N ASP A 241 -4.54 25.60 14.35
CA ASP A 241 -3.81 24.52 13.70
C ASP A 241 -4.70 23.32 13.39
N MET A 242 -5.36 23.37 12.23
CA MET A 242 -6.26 22.32 11.75
C MET A 242 -5.56 20.97 11.57
N VAL A 243 -4.25 20.98 11.29
CA VAL A 243 -3.48 19.74 11.07
C VAL A 243 -3.60 18.79 12.25
N SER A 244 -3.59 19.30 13.48
CA SER A 244 -3.70 18.49 14.70
C SER A 244 -5.04 17.77 14.83
N HIS A 245 -6.09 18.20 14.12
CA HIS A 245 -7.34 17.42 14.05
C HIS A 245 -7.12 16.08 13.34
N GLU A 246 -6.36 16.11 12.24
CA GLU A 246 -6.25 15.00 11.30
C GLU A 246 -4.94 14.22 11.44
N MET A 247 -3.82 14.88 11.72
CA MET A 247 -2.47 14.30 11.70
C MET A 247 -1.48 15.06 12.59
N MET A 248 -0.22 14.62 12.62
CA MET A 248 0.85 15.21 13.46
C MET A 248 0.56 15.19 14.97
N ASN A 249 -0.33 14.29 15.41
CA ASN A 249 -0.72 14.17 16.81
C ASN A 249 0.35 13.53 17.69
N SER A 250 1.22 12.72 17.09
CA SER A 250 2.46 12.25 17.72
C SER A 250 3.52 12.04 16.66
N LEU A 251 4.78 12.01 17.08
CA LEU A 251 5.96 11.75 16.26
C LEU A 251 6.70 10.54 16.84
N THR A 252 7.07 9.60 15.98
CA THR A 252 7.98 8.49 16.32
C THR A 252 9.05 8.38 15.25
N PHE A 253 10.26 7.99 15.64
CA PHE A 253 11.34 7.71 14.70
C PHE A 253 11.58 6.20 14.57
N ALA A 254 11.76 5.74 13.34
CA ALA A 254 12.18 4.38 13.03
C ALA A 254 13.37 4.40 12.06
N GLU A 255 14.09 3.28 11.97
CA GLU A 255 15.04 3.06 10.87
C GLU A 255 14.26 2.59 9.63
N LEU A 256 14.67 3.02 8.44
CA LEU A 256 14.10 2.50 7.20
C LEU A 256 14.55 1.04 7.02
N PRO A 257 13.62 0.05 6.94
CA PRO A 257 14.02 -1.35 6.83
C PRO A 257 14.89 -1.62 5.60
N GLY A 258 16.05 -2.25 5.82
CA GLY A 258 16.97 -2.65 4.76
C GLY A 258 17.84 -1.53 4.17
N ILE A 259 17.68 -0.28 4.63
CA ILE A 259 18.46 0.86 4.12
C ILE A 259 19.18 1.56 5.28
N GLU A 260 20.50 1.48 5.29
CA GLU A 260 21.33 2.02 6.38
C GLU A 260 21.33 3.56 6.39
N GLY A 261 21.27 4.14 7.59
CA GLY A 261 21.45 5.59 7.78
C GLY A 261 20.24 6.46 7.45
N VAL A 262 19.11 5.87 7.06
CA VAL A 262 17.86 6.59 6.80
C VAL A 262 16.92 6.42 7.99
N ILE A 263 16.43 7.54 8.52
CA ILE A 263 15.40 7.58 9.55
C ILE A 263 14.04 7.90 8.92
N VAL A 264 12.99 7.33 9.49
CA VAL A 264 11.60 7.60 9.12
C VAL A 264 10.94 8.32 10.29
N ALA A 265 10.50 9.55 10.06
CA ALA A 265 9.67 10.30 10.98
C ALA A 265 8.20 10.00 10.67
N SER A 266 7.54 9.28 11.57
CA SER A 266 6.17 8.80 11.42
C SER A 266 5.24 9.59 12.30
N PHE A 267 4.17 10.13 11.71
CA PHE A 267 3.14 10.88 12.41
C PHE A 267 1.83 10.11 12.49
N THR A 268 1.27 10.04 13.70
CA THR A 268 -0.06 9.47 13.91
C THR A 268 -1.13 10.38 13.31
N ALA A 269 -2.08 9.76 12.62
CA ALA A 269 -3.26 10.42 12.07
C ALA A 269 -4.56 9.92 12.74
N LEU A 270 -5.65 10.61 12.42
CA LEU A 270 -7.01 10.21 12.74
C LEU A 270 -7.29 8.85 12.09
N ALA A 271 -7.84 7.93 12.87
CA ALA A 271 -8.20 6.61 12.37
C ALA A 271 -9.25 6.73 11.25
N GLY A 272 -8.95 6.17 10.08
CA GLY A 272 -9.82 6.23 8.92
C GLY A 272 -9.86 7.60 8.22
N ALA A 273 -8.84 8.44 8.39
CA ALA A 273 -8.71 9.70 7.66
C ALA A 273 -8.74 9.47 6.12
N ASP A 274 -9.48 10.33 5.42
CA ASP A 274 -9.72 10.20 3.97
C ASP A 274 -8.47 10.51 3.11
N ILE A 275 -7.53 11.29 3.64
CA ILE A 275 -6.40 11.84 2.86
C ILE A 275 -5.07 11.16 3.24
N TYR A 276 -4.75 11.08 4.53
CA TYR A 276 -3.53 10.45 5.04
C TYR A 276 -3.86 9.55 6.24
N GLY A 277 -3.76 8.23 6.08
CA GLY A 277 -3.89 7.30 7.21
C GLY A 277 -2.68 7.31 8.15
N GLN A 278 -1.50 7.64 7.63
CA GLN A 278 -0.24 7.86 8.34
C GLN A 278 0.67 8.69 7.42
N PHE A 279 1.45 9.62 7.99
CA PHE A 279 2.46 10.37 7.23
C PHE A 279 3.84 9.92 7.67
N GLU A 280 4.63 9.39 6.73
CA GLU A 280 6.02 9.00 6.96
C GLU A 280 6.95 9.80 6.07
N GLY A 281 7.83 10.61 6.68
CA GLY A 281 8.87 11.34 5.96
C GLY A 281 10.24 10.74 6.25
N CYS A 282 11.01 10.49 5.19
CA CYS A 282 12.38 9.98 5.32
C CYS A 282 13.38 11.13 5.41
N CYS A 283 14.31 11.02 6.35
CA CYS A 283 15.38 11.99 6.59
C CYS A 283 16.72 11.27 6.75
N ILE A 284 17.81 12.02 6.63
CA ILE A 284 19.16 11.56 6.98
C ILE A 284 19.76 12.49 8.04
N PRO A 285 20.42 11.96 9.08
CA PRO A 285 21.19 12.78 10.00
C PRO A 285 22.30 13.57 9.29
N VAL A 286 22.46 14.84 9.65
CA VAL A 286 23.60 15.68 9.22
C VAL A 286 24.55 16.00 10.38
N ASP A 287 24.04 15.98 11.61
CA ASP A 287 24.79 16.06 12.85
C ASP A 287 24.01 15.36 14.00
N ASP A 288 24.46 15.52 15.25
CA ASP A 288 23.86 14.89 16.43
C ASP A 288 22.42 15.37 16.74
N ASN A 289 22.01 16.51 16.21
CA ASN A 289 20.74 17.16 16.53
C ASN A 289 19.86 17.41 15.30
N THR A 290 20.44 17.40 14.11
CA THR A 290 19.73 17.78 12.88
C THR A 290 19.69 16.61 11.90
N ALA A 291 18.52 16.35 11.36
CA ALA A 291 18.33 15.53 10.18
C ALA A 291 17.65 16.35 9.08
N THR A 292 17.86 15.97 7.83
CA THR A 292 17.30 16.69 6.67
C THR A 292 16.64 15.75 5.68
N GLY A 293 15.59 16.23 5.03
CA GLY A 293 14.99 15.56 3.89
C GLY A 293 15.95 15.57 2.71
N PHE A 294 16.16 14.42 2.07
CA PHE A 294 17.20 14.26 1.04
C PHE A 294 16.66 14.00 -0.36
N LEU A 295 15.35 13.77 -0.52
CA LEU A 295 14.77 13.34 -1.80
C LEU A 295 14.84 14.45 -2.85
N GLN A 296 15.34 14.10 -4.03
CA GLN A 296 15.52 15.00 -5.17
C GLN A 296 14.47 14.79 -6.28
N THR A 297 13.21 14.62 -5.87
CA THR A 297 12.06 14.40 -6.75
C THR A 297 11.33 15.73 -7.03
N PRO A 298 11.54 16.40 -8.17
CA PRO A 298 10.87 17.66 -8.47
C PRO A 298 9.34 17.55 -8.46
N SER A 299 8.66 18.69 -8.24
CA SER A 299 7.20 18.79 -8.04
C SER A 299 6.74 18.24 -6.69
N ASN A 300 5.59 17.57 -6.62
CA ASN A 300 5.01 17.10 -5.36
C ASN A 300 5.92 16.11 -4.62
N GLY A 301 6.82 15.42 -5.33
CA GLY A 301 7.67 14.39 -4.76
C GLY A 301 8.75 14.90 -3.79
N SER A 302 8.97 16.20 -3.62
CA SER A 302 9.91 16.73 -2.60
C SER A 302 9.36 17.94 -1.83
N ARG A 303 8.07 18.28 -2.02
CA ARG A 303 7.45 19.45 -1.39
C ARG A 303 7.34 19.32 0.13
N ASP A 304 7.03 18.11 0.61
CA ASP A 304 6.69 17.84 2.02
C ASP A 304 7.86 17.15 2.77
N LEU A 305 9.10 17.52 2.42
CA LEU A 305 10.28 17.03 3.13
C LEU A 305 10.29 17.51 4.59
N LEU A 306 10.94 16.74 5.45
CA LEU A 306 11.03 17.02 6.87
C LEU A 306 12.48 17.25 7.27
N ASP A 307 12.69 18.22 8.14
CA ASP A 307 14.00 18.53 8.72
C ASP A 307 13.90 18.53 10.26
N PRO A 308 13.93 17.34 10.91
CA PRO A 308 13.90 17.24 12.36
C PRO A 308 15.11 17.92 13.00
N TYR A 309 14.87 18.79 13.98
CA TYR A 309 15.89 19.51 14.72
C TYR A 309 15.67 19.41 16.23
N PHE A 310 16.61 18.74 16.90
CA PHE A 310 16.55 18.49 18.33
C PHE A 310 17.24 19.59 19.14
N VAL A 311 16.58 20.01 20.22
CA VAL A 311 17.10 21.01 21.16
C VAL A 311 16.83 20.60 22.60
N ASN A 312 17.70 21.03 23.52
CA ASN A 312 17.44 20.91 24.95
C ASN A 312 16.80 22.20 25.48
N ILE A 313 15.60 22.09 26.05
CA ILE A 313 14.88 23.20 26.69
C ILE A 313 14.59 22.78 28.13
N ASN A 314 15.12 23.54 29.09
CA ASN A 314 14.95 23.30 30.53
C ASN A 314 15.32 21.86 30.96
N GLY A 315 16.39 21.29 30.38
CA GLY A 315 16.87 19.94 30.72
C GLY A 315 16.13 18.81 30.02
N SER A 316 15.11 19.10 29.20
CA SER A 316 14.36 18.10 28.42
C SER A 316 14.63 18.25 26.93
N GLU A 317 14.81 17.12 26.23
CA GLU A 317 14.96 17.10 24.78
C GLU A 317 13.61 17.35 24.09
N HIS A 318 13.64 18.20 23.07
CA HIS A 318 12.51 18.55 22.21
C HIS A 318 12.93 18.44 20.75
N CYS A 319 11.98 18.28 19.85
CA CYS A 319 12.21 18.18 18.40
C CYS A 319 11.33 19.17 17.65
N TYR A 320 11.92 20.10 16.92
CA TYR A 320 11.22 20.88 15.90
C TYR A 320 11.09 20.05 14.63
N VAL A 321 9.88 19.87 14.12
CA VAL A 321 9.64 19.26 12.80
C VAL A 321 8.28 19.70 12.25
N GLY A 322 8.21 19.98 10.95
CA GLY A 322 6.96 20.32 10.27
C GLY A 322 6.22 21.53 10.89
N SER A 323 6.95 22.54 11.34
CA SER A 323 6.47 23.77 12.02
C SER A 323 6.11 23.64 13.50
N TYR A 324 6.19 22.46 14.10
CA TYR A 324 5.79 22.25 15.50
C TYR A 324 6.95 21.79 16.37
N LEU A 325 6.88 22.13 17.65
CA LEU A 325 7.75 21.66 18.72
C LEU A 325 7.13 20.44 19.39
N PHE A 326 7.86 19.34 19.34
CA PHE A 326 7.51 18.09 19.97
C PHE A 326 8.32 17.85 21.24
N ARG A 327 7.72 17.21 22.23
CA ARG A 327 8.35 16.84 23.50
C ARG A 327 8.18 15.35 23.77
N ASN A 328 9.21 14.71 24.32
CA ASN A 328 9.17 13.29 24.63
C ASN A 328 8.02 12.97 25.61
N VAL A 329 7.19 11.99 25.24
CA VAL A 329 6.02 11.52 26.00
C VAL A 329 6.37 11.16 27.44
N ASP A 330 7.54 10.56 27.69
CA ASP A 330 7.96 10.13 29.03
C ASP A 330 8.09 11.28 30.03
N THR A 331 8.26 12.50 29.54
CA THR A 331 8.38 13.72 30.37
C THR A 331 7.04 14.42 30.62
N ILE A 332 5.95 13.92 30.05
CA ILE A 332 4.61 14.51 30.18
C ILE A 332 3.95 14.09 31.50
N PRO A 333 3.45 15.04 32.32
CA PRO A 333 2.83 14.75 33.60
C PRO A 333 1.48 14.05 33.46
N GLU A 334 1.03 13.40 34.53
CA GLU A 334 -0.32 12.83 34.64
C GLU A 334 -1.38 13.91 34.80
N TYR A 335 -2.56 13.69 34.21
CA TYR A 335 -3.74 14.52 34.37
C TYR A 335 -4.39 14.27 35.74
N LYS A 336 -4.58 15.33 36.52
CA LYS A 336 -5.17 15.31 37.88
C LYS A 336 -6.44 16.16 37.98
N GLY A 337 -7.06 16.49 36.85
CA GLY A 337 -8.26 17.32 36.79
C GLY A 337 -7.97 18.79 36.48
N GLU A 338 -6.86 19.08 35.81
CA GLU A 338 -6.50 20.42 35.36
C GLU A 338 -7.56 21.00 34.41
N THR A 339 -7.64 22.33 34.39
CA THR A 339 -8.52 23.13 33.54
C THR A 339 -7.73 24.27 32.91
N PHE A 340 -8.34 25.06 32.02
CA PHE A 340 -7.72 26.28 31.49
C PHE A 340 -7.40 27.36 32.53
N GLN A 341 -7.86 27.21 33.78
CA GLN A 341 -7.51 28.10 34.90
C GLN A 341 -6.38 27.55 35.78
N SER A 342 -5.94 26.32 35.54
CA SER A 342 -4.82 25.72 36.27
C SER A 342 -3.50 26.37 35.86
N GLU A 343 -2.54 26.41 36.78
CA GLU A 343 -1.19 26.88 36.48
C GLU A 343 -0.56 25.99 35.39
N PRO A 344 -0.04 26.57 34.29
CA PRO A 344 0.60 25.80 33.24
C PRO A 344 1.89 25.18 33.79
N TYR A 345 2.05 23.86 33.63
CA TYR A 345 3.30 23.22 34.07
C TYR A 345 4.51 23.61 33.19
N ASN A 346 4.26 24.14 31.98
CA ASN A 346 5.28 24.65 31.08
C ASN A 346 4.86 26.01 30.49
N PRO A 347 5.18 27.13 31.16
CA PRO A 347 4.82 28.46 30.69
C PRO A 347 5.34 28.74 29.28
N GLY A 348 4.45 29.19 28.39
CA GLY A 348 4.76 29.49 26.99
C GLY A 348 4.41 28.38 25.98
N TYR A 349 3.94 27.22 26.46
CA TYR A 349 3.55 26.07 25.65
C TYR A 349 2.15 25.57 26.05
N ASN A 350 1.56 24.70 25.22
CA ASN A 350 0.34 23.99 25.56
C ASN A 350 0.55 23.15 26.82
N SER A 351 -0.50 23.02 27.64
CA SER A 351 -0.48 22.11 28.78
C SER A 351 -1.00 20.75 28.33
N VAL A 352 -0.10 19.80 28.16
CA VAL A 352 -0.39 18.42 27.73
C VAL A 352 -0.25 17.46 28.91
N PHE A 353 -1.19 16.54 29.07
CA PHE A 353 -1.20 15.58 30.18
C PHE A 353 -1.51 14.16 29.73
N LYS A 354 -0.93 13.17 30.42
CA LYS A 354 -1.26 11.75 30.27
C LYS A 354 -2.56 11.43 31.01
N ILE A 355 -3.46 10.75 30.34
CA ILE A 355 -4.69 10.21 30.93
C ILE A 355 -4.36 8.83 31.48
N THR A 356 -4.49 8.66 32.80
CA THR A 356 -4.25 7.37 33.50
C THR A 356 -5.48 6.86 34.24
N ALA A 357 -6.59 7.60 34.17
CA ALA A 357 -7.89 7.26 34.74
C ALA A 357 -9.00 7.73 33.79
N GLU A 358 -10.17 7.08 33.87
CA GLU A 358 -11.32 7.43 33.01
C GLU A 358 -11.77 8.88 33.22
N ILE A 359 -11.80 9.65 32.13
CA ILE A 359 -12.36 11.00 32.09
C ILE A 359 -13.77 10.90 31.52
N LYS A 360 -14.78 11.18 32.35
CA LYS A 360 -16.20 11.16 31.92
C LYS A 360 -16.66 12.49 31.36
N ASP A 361 -16.18 13.56 31.96
CA ASP A 361 -16.56 14.93 31.66
C ASP A 361 -15.31 15.73 31.31
N LEU A 362 -15.40 16.54 30.26
CA LEU A 362 -14.32 17.44 29.85
C LEU A 362 -14.49 18.81 30.52
N PRO A 363 -13.37 19.52 30.80
CA PRO A 363 -13.43 20.87 31.32
C PRO A 363 -14.06 21.83 30.31
N GLU A 364 -14.65 22.91 30.81
CA GLU A 364 -15.15 24.00 29.97
C GLU A 364 -14.02 24.60 29.14
N VAL A 365 -14.26 24.79 27.84
CA VAL A 365 -13.30 25.37 26.90
C VAL A 365 -13.62 26.85 26.70
N PRO A 366 -12.76 27.78 27.18
CA PRO A 366 -12.99 29.21 26.99
C PRO A 366 -12.98 29.62 25.51
N ALA A 367 -13.60 30.75 25.19
CA ALA A 367 -13.54 31.31 23.84
C ALA A 367 -12.09 31.58 23.42
N GLY A 368 -11.73 31.16 22.20
CA GLY A 368 -10.36 31.30 21.66
C GLY A 368 -9.37 30.25 22.18
N ARG A 369 -9.85 29.22 22.89
CA ARG A 369 -9.05 28.05 23.30
C ARG A 369 -9.50 26.80 22.58
N ARG A 370 -8.67 25.76 22.62
CA ARG A 370 -8.98 24.45 22.04
C ARG A 370 -8.56 23.33 22.99
N LEU A 371 -9.40 22.31 23.07
CA LEU A 371 -9.12 21.10 23.82
C LEU A 371 -9.09 19.91 22.87
N ILE A 372 -7.97 19.21 22.88
CA ILE A 372 -7.76 17.98 22.11
C ILE A 372 -7.63 16.80 23.06
N VAL A 373 -8.29 15.69 22.72
CA VAL A 373 -8.12 14.41 23.41
C VAL A 373 -7.74 13.35 22.40
N LEU A 374 -6.64 12.64 22.69
CA LEU A 374 -6.13 11.53 21.92
C LEU A 374 -6.30 10.23 22.72
N ASN A 375 -6.49 9.10 22.03
CA ASN A 375 -6.49 7.78 22.66
C ASN A 375 -5.06 7.30 22.98
N LYS A 376 -4.92 6.08 23.52
CA LYS A 376 -3.63 5.43 23.83
C LYS A 376 -2.68 5.29 22.63
N ASP A 377 -3.23 5.23 21.41
CA ASP A 377 -2.47 5.10 20.17
C ASP A 377 -2.07 6.49 19.62
N PHE A 378 -2.50 7.56 20.30
CA PHE A 378 -2.40 8.97 19.93
C PHE A 378 -3.21 9.39 18.70
N SER A 379 -4.23 8.61 18.35
CA SER A 379 -5.24 9.03 17.38
C SER A 379 -6.26 9.95 18.05
N MET A 380 -6.67 10.97 17.30
CA MET A 380 -7.68 11.93 17.72
C MET A 380 -9.02 11.25 18.05
N VAL A 381 -9.60 11.55 19.21
CA VAL A 381 -10.94 11.08 19.59
C VAL A 381 -11.89 12.21 19.96
N TYR A 382 -11.37 13.39 20.29
CA TYR A 382 -12.18 14.58 20.52
C TYR A 382 -11.39 15.86 20.27
N ASP A 383 -12.06 16.82 19.65
CA ASP A 383 -11.55 18.14 19.35
C ASP A 383 -12.66 19.16 19.58
N SER A 384 -12.47 20.09 20.51
CA SER A 384 -13.51 21.06 20.89
C SER A 384 -13.91 22.01 19.76
N GLN A 385 -13.13 22.12 18.69
CA GLN A 385 -13.47 22.95 17.53
C GLN A 385 -14.34 22.23 16.49
N VAL A 386 -14.37 20.90 16.52
CA VAL A 386 -15.15 20.10 15.59
C VAL A 386 -16.42 19.61 16.28
N LYS A 387 -17.55 19.69 15.59
CA LYS A 387 -18.82 19.18 16.14
C LYS A 387 -18.70 17.67 16.36
N GLY A 388 -18.68 17.25 17.61
CA GLY A 388 -18.66 15.85 17.99
C GLY A 388 -19.00 15.67 19.47
N GLU A 389 -19.58 14.52 19.80
CA GLU A 389 -19.78 14.11 21.18
C GLU A 389 -18.50 13.50 21.72
N TYR A 390 -18.06 13.93 22.89
CA TYR A 390 -16.94 13.31 23.59
C TYR A 390 -17.32 11.89 24.03
N LYS A 391 -16.40 10.96 23.80
CA LYS A 391 -16.48 9.60 24.33
C LYS A 391 -15.41 9.43 25.41
N PRO A 392 -15.78 8.97 26.62
CA PRO A 392 -14.82 8.75 27.70
C PRO A 392 -13.63 7.91 27.27
N VAL A 393 -12.44 8.33 27.68
CA VAL A 393 -11.19 7.57 27.53
C VAL A 393 -10.55 7.32 28.89
N SER A 394 -9.95 6.14 29.05
CA SER A 394 -9.22 5.74 30.26
C SER A 394 -7.70 5.82 30.12
N GLU A 395 -7.21 5.98 28.89
CA GLU A 395 -5.80 6.06 28.56
C GLU A 395 -5.63 6.91 27.30
N GLY A 396 -4.61 7.76 27.27
CA GLY A 396 -4.35 8.66 26.16
C GLY A 396 -3.75 9.99 26.60
N ILE A 397 -4.05 11.04 25.85
CA ILE A 397 -3.51 12.39 26.07
C ILE A 397 -4.65 13.41 26.06
N ILE A 398 -4.58 14.39 26.95
CA ILE A 398 -5.41 15.61 26.91
C ILE A 398 -4.50 16.81 26.75
N SER A 399 -4.81 17.67 25.78
CA SER A 399 -4.02 18.86 25.43
C SER A 399 -4.87 20.13 25.51
N PHE A 400 -4.43 21.07 26.36
CA PHE A 400 -5.02 22.38 26.55
C PHE A 400 -4.24 23.41 25.73
N ILE A 401 -4.88 23.92 24.67
CA ILE A 401 -4.32 24.85 23.67
C ILE A 401 -4.88 26.26 23.89
#